data_AF-A0A8T2MVN5-F1
#
_entry.id   AF-A0A8T2MVN5-F1
#
_cell.length_a   1.000
_cell.length_b   1.000
_cell.length_c   1.000
_cell.angle_alpha   90.00
_cell.angle_beta   90.00
_cell.angle_gamma   90.00
#
_symmetry.space_group_name_H-M   'P 1'
#
loop_
_entity.id
_entity.type
_entity.pdbx_description
1 polymer ?
#
loop_
_entity_poly.entity_id
_entity_poly.type
_entity_poly.pdbx_seq_one_letter_code
_entity_poly.pdbx_strand_id
1 'polypeptide(L)'
;EQGQTNGAPEHSMNGTAEGEGEGDPNSTNQPQIQQDEEQAEDPEVPGEEALGPDDVVCDSCMESRRRALKSCLTCLVSYCDTHLRPHLENPKFQSHRLVEPLRDIERRTCEAHRKPLELYCCADSCCVCKELSDRQQEILKTVTAAENAINKLQTNTVSIEVKLALTNANAADCLDRLPAS
;
A
#
# COMPACT_ATOMS: atom_id res chain seq x y z
N GLU A 1 -33.89 1.44 -45.87
CA GLU A 1 -34.54 0.21 -45.37
C GLU A 1 -33.76 -0.28 -44.12
N GLN A 2 -34.36 -1.03 -43.20
CA GLN A 2 -34.20 -2.50 -43.03
C GLN A 2 -32.74 -2.99 -43.22
N GLY A 3 -32.13 -3.77 -42.33
CA GLY A 3 -32.63 -4.49 -41.15
C GLY A 3 -32.25 -5.98 -41.23
N GLN A 4 -32.50 -6.74 -40.15
CA GLN A 4 -32.41 -8.22 -40.09
C GLN A 4 -31.00 -8.85 -40.20
N THR A 5 -30.71 -10.06 -39.67
CA THR A 5 -31.17 -10.81 -38.47
C THR A 5 -30.26 -12.04 -38.28
N ASN A 6 -30.17 -12.56 -37.04
CA ASN A 6 -29.82 -13.97 -36.72
C ASN A 6 -28.38 -14.41 -37.10
N GLY A 7 -27.83 -15.51 -36.56
CA GLY A 7 -28.30 -16.45 -35.54
C GLY A 7 -27.78 -17.86 -35.87
N ALA A 8 -27.22 -18.56 -34.89
CA ALA A 8 -26.56 -19.86 -35.07
C ALA A 8 -26.90 -20.80 -33.88
N PRO A 9 -26.90 -22.14 -34.06
CA PRO A 9 -28.02 -22.92 -33.53
C PRO A 9 -27.66 -24.13 -32.64
N GLU A 10 -28.71 -24.65 -31.98
CA GLU A 10 -28.95 -26.09 -31.69
C GLU A 10 -28.01 -26.83 -30.68
N HIS A 11 -28.37 -27.99 -30.10
CA HIS A 11 -29.52 -28.90 -30.33
C HIS A 11 -29.96 -29.65 -29.04
N SER A 12 -31.25 -30.05 -28.96
CA SER A 12 -31.92 -31.10 -28.13
C SER A 12 -31.63 -31.23 -26.60
N MET A 13 -32.58 -31.41 -25.68
CA MET A 13 -33.89 -32.11 -25.60
C MET A 13 -33.87 -33.63 -25.33
N ASN A 14 -34.44 -33.99 -24.16
CA ASN A 14 -35.33 -35.13 -23.78
C ASN A 14 -35.43 -35.12 -22.23
N GLY A 15 -36.54 -35.42 -21.52
CA GLY A 15 -37.79 -36.13 -21.84
C GLY A 15 -37.65 -37.63 -21.51
N THR A 16 -38.49 -38.31 -20.72
CA THR A 16 -39.73 -38.00 -19.94
C THR A 16 -39.93 -39.18 -18.93
N ALA A 17 -40.85 -39.29 -17.94
CA ALA A 17 -42.04 -38.54 -17.51
C ALA A 17 -42.26 -38.66 -15.97
N GLU A 18 -43.50 -38.87 -15.50
CA GLU A 18 -43.97 -38.74 -14.10
C GLU A 18 -44.43 -40.07 -13.45
N GLY A 19 -44.69 -40.06 -12.13
CA GLY A 19 -45.29 -41.17 -11.38
C GLY A 19 -45.57 -40.80 -9.91
N GLU A 20 -46.78 -41.07 -9.42
CA GLU A 20 -47.33 -40.59 -8.13
C GLU A 20 -47.65 -41.76 -7.16
N GLY A 21 -47.75 -41.51 -5.84
CA GLY A 21 -48.55 -42.39 -4.94
C GLY A 21 -48.06 -42.65 -3.49
N GLU A 22 -48.78 -42.05 -2.53
CA GLU A 22 -49.32 -42.63 -1.27
C GLU A 22 -48.46 -43.40 -0.22
N GLY A 23 -48.59 -43.00 1.07
CA GLY A 23 -48.98 -43.96 2.13
C GLY A 23 -48.04 -44.26 3.34
N ASP A 24 -48.30 -43.63 4.49
CA ASP A 24 -47.91 -44.08 5.86
C ASP A 24 -48.77 -45.31 6.34
N PRO A 25 -48.58 -45.98 7.51
CA PRO A 25 -47.72 -45.63 8.68
C PRO A 25 -46.98 -46.76 9.47
N ASN A 26 -46.04 -46.34 10.32
CA ASN A 26 -45.67 -46.83 11.68
C ASN A 26 -45.95 -48.30 12.12
N SER A 27 -44.91 -49.01 12.57
CA SER A 27 -45.01 -50.02 13.65
C SER A 27 -43.73 -50.22 14.49
N THR A 28 -43.69 -49.55 15.65
CA THR A 28 -43.26 -50.01 17.00
C THR A 28 -42.29 -51.19 17.20
N ASN A 29 -41.34 -50.94 18.13
CA ASN A 29 -40.60 -51.83 19.07
C ASN A 29 -39.13 -52.19 18.80
N GLN A 30 -38.36 -52.26 19.90
CA GLN A 30 -36.96 -52.70 19.97
C GLN A 30 -36.88 -54.19 20.36
N PRO A 31 -35.69 -54.81 20.34
CA PRO A 31 -34.96 -54.88 21.62
C PRO A 31 -33.46 -54.54 21.51
N GLN A 32 -32.85 -54.24 22.66
CA GLN A 32 -31.42 -53.97 22.81
C GLN A 32 -30.59 -55.27 22.73
N ILE A 33 -29.40 -55.20 22.14
CA ILE A 33 -28.27 -56.09 22.46
C ILE A 33 -27.05 -55.19 22.72
N GLN A 34 -26.34 -55.46 23.81
CA GLN A 34 -25.25 -54.62 24.33
C GLN A 34 -23.93 -55.38 24.17
N GLN A 35 -23.13 -55.00 23.17
CA GLN A 35 -21.74 -55.41 22.94
C GLN A 35 -21.07 -54.31 22.10
N ASP A 36 -19.79 -53.97 22.21
CA ASP A 36 -18.86 -54.00 23.35
C ASP A 36 -17.77 -52.93 23.03
N GLU A 37 -16.84 -52.68 23.95
CA GLU A 37 -15.88 -51.56 23.92
C GLU A 37 -15.04 -51.44 22.63
N GLU A 38 -15.19 -50.32 21.89
CA GLU A 38 -14.11 -49.79 21.05
C GLU A 38 -14.08 -48.26 21.16
N GLN A 39 -13.09 -47.73 21.89
CA GLN A 39 -12.86 -46.30 22.00
C GLN A 39 -12.17 -45.81 20.73
N ALA A 40 -12.97 -45.35 19.77
CA ALA A 40 -12.46 -44.53 18.67
C ALA A 40 -11.93 -43.22 19.24
N GLU A 41 -10.62 -43.15 19.47
CA GLU A 41 -9.92 -41.93 19.84
C GLU A 41 -10.18 -40.86 18.75
N ASP A 42 -10.69 -39.69 19.14
CA ASP A 42 -10.92 -38.59 18.21
C ASP A 42 -9.61 -38.27 17.48
N PRO A 43 -9.59 -38.22 16.13
CA PRO A 43 -8.37 -37.93 15.39
C PRO A 43 -7.94 -36.50 15.71
N GLU A 44 -6.85 -36.35 16.46
CA GLU A 44 -6.34 -35.05 16.93
C GLU A 44 -6.26 -34.05 15.78
N VAL A 45 -7.20 -33.09 15.74
CA VAL A 45 -7.23 -32.03 14.75
C VAL A 45 -5.92 -31.24 14.90
N PRO A 46 -5.02 -31.25 13.89
CA PRO A 46 -3.71 -30.61 14.03
C PRO A 46 -3.92 -29.13 14.30
N GLY A 47 -3.53 -28.70 15.51
CA GLY A 47 -4.14 -27.55 16.17
C GLY A 47 -4.23 -26.30 15.29
N GLU A 48 -5.44 -25.80 15.11
CA GLU A 48 -5.64 -24.42 14.67
C GLU A 48 -5.08 -23.50 15.75
N GLU A 49 -3.81 -23.10 15.60
CA GLU A 49 -3.18 -22.11 16.48
C GLU A 49 -4.03 -20.85 16.47
N ALA A 50 -4.81 -20.66 17.54
CA ALA A 50 -5.82 -19.62 17.64
C ALA A 50 -5.17 -18.24 17.41
N LEU A 51 -5.60 -17.57 16.33
CA LEU A 51 -5.01 -16.31 15.90
C LEU A 51 -5.05 -15.28 17.03
N GLY A 52 -3.88 -14.79 17.43
CA GLY A 52 -3.75 -13.75 18.43
C GLY A 52 -4.40 -12.43 17.96
N PRO A 53 -4.74 -11.51 18.88
CA PRO A 53 -5.32 -10.22 18.51
C PRO A 53 -4.42 -9.41 17.56
N ASP A 54 -3.10 -9.62 17.65
CA ASP A 54 -2.08 -8.99 16.80
C ASP A 54 -1.79 -9.77 15.50
N ASP A 55 -2.22 -11.02 15.34
CA ASP A 55 -1.89 -11.86 14.18
C ASP A 55 -2.43 -11.30 12.86
N VAL A 56 -1.55 -11.22 11.87
CA VAL A 56 -1.86 -10.84 10.50
C VAL A 56 -2.24 -12.10 9.72
N VAL A 57 -3.37 -12.05 9.02
CA VAL A 57 -3.87 -13.17 8.19
C VAL A 57 -3.34 -13.10 6.76
N CYS A 58 -3.41 -14.22 6.04
CA CYS A 58 -3.13 -14.25 4.60
C CYS A 58 -4.34 -13.81 3.78
N ASP A 59 -4.17 -12.78 2.94
CA ASP A 59 -5.25 -12.22 2.10
C ASP A 59 -5.58 -13.10 0.88
N SER A 60 -4.68 -14.02 0.51
CA SER A 60 -4.84 -14.94 -0.62
C SER A 60 -5.53 -16.26 -0.25
N CYS A 61 -5.89 -16.47 1.03
CA CYS A 61 -6.71 -17.60 1.46
C CYS A 61 -8.19 -17.30 1.22
N MET A 62 -8.86 -18.13 0.40
CA MET A 62 -10.29 -17.98 0.09
C MET A 62 -11.20 -18.40 1.26
N GLU A 63 -10.85 -19.48 1.96
CA GLU A 63 -11.66 -20.11 2.99
C GLU A 63 -10.98 -20.01 4.36
N SER A 64 -9.99 -20.85 4.64
CA SER A 64 -9.22 -20.85 5.90
C SER A 64 -8.12 -19.77 5.90
N ARG A 65 -8.40 -18.60 6.48
CA ARG A 65 -7.45 -17.48 6.64
C ARG A 65 -6.35 -17.77 7.67
N ARG A 66 -5.34 -18.54 7.24
CA ARG A 66 -4.15 -18.88 8.04
C ARG A 66 -3.27 -17.66 8.32
N ARG A 67 -2.52 -17.70 9.43
CA ARG A 67 -1.52 -16.68 9.81
C ARG A 67 -0.50 -16.44 8.68
N ALA A 68 -0.23 -15.18 8.38
CA ALA A 68 0.80 -14.78 7.44
C ALA A 68 2.19 -14.93 8.06
N LEU A 69 3.17 -15.34 7.26
CA LEU A 69 4.58 -15.47 7.68
C LEU A 69 5.45 -14.32 7.13
N LYS A 70 5.04 -13.72 6.01
CA LYS A 70 5.66 -12.50 5.45
C LYS A 70 4.63 -11.62 4.76
N SER A 71 4.91 -10.33 4.74
CA SER A 71 4.24 -9.33 3.91
C SER A 71 5.12 -8.93 2.72
N CYS A 72 4.54 -8.84 1.53
CA CYS A 72 5.24 -8.46 0.31
C CYS A 72 4.97 -6.99 -0.02
N LEU A 73 5.99 -6.14 0.11
CA LEU A 73 5.87 -4.69 -0.09
C LEU A 73 5.74 -4.30 -1.58
N THR A 74 5.99 -5.24 -2.49
CA THR A 74 5.78 -5.06 -3.94
C THR A 74 4.35 -5.42 -4.37
N CYS A 75 3.75 -6.45 -3.75
CA CYS A 75 2.36 -6.85 -4.02
C CYS A 75 1.33 -6.11 -3.14
N LEU A 76 1.76 -5.55 -2.00
CA LEU A 76 0.90 -5.03 -0.94
C LEU A 76 -0.07 -6.10 -0.37
N VAL A 77 0.44 -7.33 -0.21
CA VAL A 77 -0.31 -8.51 0.27
C VAL A 77 0.50 -9.28 1.33
N SER A 78 -0.21 -9.90 2.27
CA SER A 78 0.33 -10.78 3.32
C SER A 78 0.10 -12.26 2.99
N TYR A 79 1.14 -13.08 3.18
CA TYR A 79 1.19 -14.47 2.72
C TYR A 79 1.49 -15.46 3.85
N CYS A 80 0.65 -16.49 4.00
CA CYS A 80 0.99 -17.74 4.70
C CYS A 80 1.92 -18.60 3.82
N ASP A 81 2.59 -19.61 4.40
CA ASP A 81 3.58 -20.46 3.71
C ASP A 81 3.23 -20.81 2.26
N THR A 82 2.06 -21.40 2.03
CA THR A 82 1.68 -21.93 0.71
C THR A 82 1.56 -20.86 -0.37
N HIS A 83 1.27 -19.62 0.00
CA HIS A 83 1.21 -18.47 -0.90
C HIS A 83 2.51 -17.65 -0.92
N LEU A 84 3.38 -17.87 0.08
CA LEU A 84 4.72 -17.31 0.15
C LEU A 84 5.72 -18.10 -0.71
N ARG A 85 5.57 -19.43 -0.82
CA ARG A 85 6.46 -20.30 -1.63
C ARG A 85 6.73 -19.80 -3.05
N PRO A 86 5.73 -19.35 -3.84
CA PRO A 86 5.99 -18.72 -5.14
C PRO A 86 6.97 -17.53 -5.09
N HIS A 87 6.94 -16.70 -4.04
CA HIS A 87 7.86 -15.57 -3.88
C HIS A 87 9.30 -15.99 -3.54
N LEU A 88 9.48 -17.20 -3.00
CA LEU A 88 10.79 -17.75 -2.61
C LEU A 88 11.41 -18.61 -3.72
N GLU A 89 10.59 -19.39 -4.42
CA GLU A 89 11.01 -20.43 -5.37
C GLU A 89 11.16 -19.93 -6.81
N ASN A 90 10.30 -18.99 -7.24
CA ASN A 90 10.22 -18.57 -8.65
C ASN A 90 11.07 -17.30 -8.90
N PRO A 91 12.04 -17.32 -9.82
CA PRO A 91 12.97 -16.20 -10.05
C PRO A 91 12.27 -14.90 -10.47
N LYS A 92 11.05 -14.95 -11.01
CA LYS A 92 10.26 -13.76 -11.34
C LYS A 92 9.94 -12.88 -10.14
N PHE A 93 9.97 -13.43 -8.92
CA PHE A 93 9.65 -12.73 -7.68
C PHE A 93 10.88 -12.41 -6.81
N GLN A 94 12.11 -12.70 -7.26
CA GLN A 94 13.33 -12.39 -6.48
C GLN A 94 13.57 -10.90 -6.23
N SER A 95 12.91 -10.02 -7.00
CA SER A 95 12.90 -8.57 -6.79
C SER A 95 11.86 -8.09 -5.77
N HIS A 96 10.95 -8.97 -5.30
CA HIS A 96 9.91 -8.61 -4.36
C HIS A 96 10.44 -8.55 -2.92
N ARG A 97 10.23 -7.42 -2.24
CA ARG A 97 10.71 -7.24 -0.87
C ARG A 97 9.73 -7.83 0.13
N LEU A 98 10.10 -8.97 0.70
CA LEU A 98 9.41 -9.63 1.81
C LEU A 98 9.90 -9.08 3.16
N VAL A 99 8.97 -8.73 4.05
CA VAL A 99 9.21 -8.33 5.44
C VAL A 99 8.30 -9.11 6.40
N GLU A 100 8.44 -8.91 7.70
CA GLU A 100 7.51 -9.46 8.71
C GLU A 100 6.04 -9.07 8.42
N PRO A 101 5.05 -9.84 8.90
CA PRO A 101 3.65 -9.57 8.63
C PRO A 101 3.20 -8.18 9.13
N LEU A 102 2.61 -7.38 8.25
CA LEU A 102 2.10 -6.03 8.56
C LEU A 102 0.58 -5.99 8.41
N ARG A 103 -0.13 -5.63 9.50
CA ARG A 103 -1.59 -5.41 9.50
C ARG A 103 -2.00 -4.30 8.54
N ASP A 104 -1.21 -3.23 8.47
CA ASP A 104 -1.44 -2.07 7.62
C ASP A 104 -0.31 -1.89 6.58
N ILE A 105 -0.13 -2.88 5.70
CA ILE A 105 0.97 -2.89 4.71
C ILE A 105 0.99 -1.65 3.80
N GLU A 106 -0.18 -1.12 3.45
CA GLU A 106 -0.34 0.12 2.69
C GLU A 106 0.18 1.34 3.47
N ARG A 107 -0.12 1.43 4.78
CA ARG A 107 0.32 2.50 5.69
C ARG A 107 1.80 2.43 6.10
N ARG A 108 2.57 1.55 5.44
CA ARG A 108 4.05 1.48 5.50
C ARG A 108 4.71 1.63 4.14
N THR A 109 3.94 2.01 3.12
CA THR A 109 4.40 2.20 1.75
C THR A 109 4.13 3.63 1.28
N CYS A 110 5.08 4.23 0.56
CA CYS A 110 4.87 5.52 -0.09
C CYS A 110 3.89 5.38 -1.26
N GLU A 111 2.75 6.06 -1.17
CA GLU A 111 1.69 6.06 -2.20
C GLU A 111 2.22 6.38 -3.61
N ALA A 112 3.09 7.41 -3.70
CA ALA A 112 3.64 7.93 -4.95
C ALA A 112 4.70 7.05 -5.60
N HIS A 113 5.45 6.25 -4.82
CA HIS A 113 6.60 5.47 -5.31
C HIS A 113 6.43 3.95 -5.17
N ARG A 114 5.40 3.48 -4.46
CA ARG A 114 5.18 2.07 -4.07
C ARG A 114 6.44 1.41 -3.49
N LYS A 115 7.21 2.18 -2.73
CA LYS A 115 8.42 1.79 -2.00
C LYS A 115 8.22 1.99 -0.50
N PRO A 116 8.90 1.23 0.37
CA PRO A 116 8.65 1.27 1.81
C PRO A 116 9.02 2.62 2.42
N LEU A 117 8.35 2.97 3.53
CA LEU A 117 8.69 4.13 4.34
C LEU A 117 9.79 3.73 5.33
N GLU A 118 11.01 4.21 5.11
CA GLU A 118 12.23 3.74 5.78
C GLU A 118 13.01 4.85 6.50
N LEU A 119 12.62 6.11 6.27
CA LEU A 119 13.26 7.30 6.82
C LEU A 119 12.18 8.16 7.50
N TYR A 120 12.58 8.98 8.47
CA TYR A 120 11.68 9.92 9.15
C TYR A 120 12.07 11.36 8.81
N CYS A 121 11.13 12.14 8.29
CA CYS A 121 11.33 13.57 8.07
C CYS A 121 10.93 14.35 9.32
N CYS A 122 11.92 14.91 10.04
CA CYS A 122 11.65 15.71 11.24
C CYS A 122 10.91 17.03 10.96
N ALA A 123 10.97 17.55 9.73
CA ALA A 123 10.24 18.77 9.35
C ALA A 123 8.75 18.48 9.12
N ASP A 124 8.45 17.43 8.36
CA ASP A 124 7.08 17.00 8.02
C ASP A 124 6.45 16.11 9.12
N SER A 125 7.23 15.75 10.15
CA SER A 125 6.91 14.81 11.24
C SER A 125 6.42 13.42 10.79
N CYS A 126 6.77 13.00 9.58
CA CYS A 126 6.21 11.81 8.92
C CYS A 126 7.28 10.83 8.42
N CYS A 127 6.88 9.58 8.16
CA CYS A 127 7.76 8.59 7.54
C CYS A 127 7.73 8.75 6.01
N VAL A 128 8.90 8.71 5.37
CA VAL A 128 9.11 8.91 3.94
C VAL A 128 9.94 7.75 3.35
N CYS A 129 9.78 7.50 2.05
CA CYS A 129 10.65 6.57 1.33
C CYS A 129 11.91 7.28 0.83
N LYS A 130 12.97 6.52 0.56
CA LYS A 130 14.26 7.04 0.13
C LYS A 130 14.17 8.00 -1.08
N GLU A 131 13.38 7.66 -2.10
CA GLU A 131 13.19 8.49 -3.30
C GLU A 131 12.64 9.89 -2.98
N LEU A 132 11.76 10.01 -1.96
CA LEU A 132 11.28 11.31 -1.50
C LEU A 132 12.38 12.10 -0.79
N SER A 133 13.13 11.44 0.10
CA SER A 133 14.21 12.08 0.87
C SER A 133 15.36 12.56 -0.02
N ASP A 134 15.79 11.74 -0.98
CA ASP A 134 16.87 12.09 -1.92
C ASP A 134 16.45 13.30 -2.78
N ARG A 135 15.20 13.32 -3.28
CA ARG A 135 14.63 14.46 -4.03
C ARG A 135 14.42 15.71 -3.16
N GLN A 136 13.95 15.55 -1.91
CA GLN A 136 13.85 16.65 -0.94
C GLN A 136 15.24 17.28 -0.68
N GLN A 137 16.29 16.46 -0.58
CA GLN A 137 17.65 16.95 -0.38
C GLN A 137 18.21 17.69 -1.61
N GLU A 138 17.86 17.27 -2.83
CA GLU A 138 18.21 17.98 -4.06
C GLU A 138 17.50 19.35 -4.17
N ILE A 139 16.20 19.38 -3.89
CA ILE A 139 15.42 20.62 -3.83
C ILE A 139 16.00 21.57 -2.77
N LEU A 140 16.33 21.08 -1.57
CA LEU A 140 16.94 21.90 -0.52
C LEU A 140 18.28 22.52 -0.95
N LYS A 141 19.16 21.75 -1.62
CA LYS A 141 20.45 22.27 -2.14
C LYS A 141 20.24 23.41 -3.15
N THR A 142 19.26 23.27 -4.05
CA THR A 142 18.98 24.28 -5.08
C THR A 142 18.30 25.52 -4.51
N VAL A 143 17.37 25.36 -3.56
CA VAL A 143 16.77 26.47 -2.81
C VAL A 143 17.84 27.24 -2.04
N THR A 144 18.66 26.57 -1.23
CA THR A 144 19.72 27.24 -0.46
C THR A 144 20.79 27.91 -1.35
N ALA A 145 21.09 27.37 -2.54
CA ALA A 145 21.94 28.06 -3.49
C ALA A 145 21.29 29.37 -4.02
N ALA A 146 19.99 29.35 -4.31
CA ALA A 146 19.24 30.53 -4.74
C ALA A 146 19.09 31.58 -3.62
N GLU A 147 18.77 31.16 -2.39
CA GLU A 147 18.69 32.03 -1.21
C GLU A 147 20.01 32.78 -0.98
N ASN A 148 21.15 32.09 -1.02
CA ASN A 148 22.47 32.70 -0.88
C ASN A 148 22.78 33.70 -2.01
N ALA A 149 22.35 33.43 -3.24
CA ALA A 149 22.49 34.36 -4.35
C ALA A 149 21.59 35.61 -4.17
N ILE A 150 20.34 35.43 -3.73
CA ILE A 150 19.39 36.52 -3.44
C ILE A 150 19.90 37.41 -2.31
N ASN A 151 20.33 36.84 -1.19
CA ASN A 151 20.89 37.57 -0.05
C ASN A 151 22.12 38.41 -0.45
N LYS A 152 22.98 37.88 -1.32
CA LYS A 152 24.14 38.58 -1.87
C LYS A 152 23.74 39.73 -2.81
N LEU A 153 22.72 39.53 -3.66
CA LEU A 153 22.19 40.58 -4.52
C LEU A 153 21.54 41.71 -3.70
N GLN A 154 20.72 41.38 -2.71
CA GLN A 154 20.12 42.37 -1.79
C GLN A 154 21.19 43.19 -1.06
N THR A 155 22.24 42.53 -0.54
CA THR A 155 23.38 43.22 0.11
C THR A 155 24.08 44.18 -0.85
N ASN A 156 24.28 43.78 -2.11
CA ASN A 156 24.87 44.65 -3.13
C ASN A 156 23.96 45.84 -3.46
N THR A 157 22.64 45.62 -3.63
CA THR A 157 21.65 46.67 -3.90
C THR A 157 21.66 47.73 -2.81
N VAL A 158 21.56 47.34 -1.53
CA VAL A 158 21.61 48.29 -0.40
C VAL A 158 22.95 49.05 -0.37
N SER A 159 24.08 48.40 -0.68
CA SER A 159 25.37 49.09 -0.78
C SER A 159 25.42 50.11 -1.93
N ILE A 160 24.74 49.85 -3.05
CA ILE A 160 24.64 50.77 -4.19
C ILE A 160 23.72 51.94 -3.84
N GLU A 161 22.56 51.69 -3.22
CA GLU A 161 21.60 52.71 -2.78
C GLU A 161 22.23 53.69 -1.78
N VAL A 162 22.96 53.19 -0.77
CA VAL A 162 23.67 54.03 0.21
C VAL A 162 24.76 54.88 -0.45
N LYS A 163 25.52 54.32 -1.41
CA LYS A 163 26.53 55.07 -2.17
C LYS A 163 25.89 56.14 -3.06
N LEU A 164 24.78 55.82 -3.72
CA LEU A 164 24.04 56.74 -4.59
C LEU A 164 23.45 57.90 -3.79
N ALA A 165 22.86 57.62 -2.63
CA ALA A 165 22.36 58.65 -1.71
C ALA A 165 23.49 59.61 -1.28
N LEU A 166 24.68 59.07 -0.94
CA LEU A 166 25.83 59.87 -0.56
C LEU A 166 26.37 60.73 -1.73
N THR A 167 26.45 60.18 -2.94
CA THR A 167 26.86 60.98 -4.12
C THR A 167 25.86 62.08 -4.45
N ASN A 168 24.56 61.83 -4.29
CA ASN A 168 23.52 62.82 -4.52
C ASN A 168 23.56 63.95 -3.48
N ALA A 169 23.79 63.63 -2.21
CA ALA A 169 23.97 64.61 -1.15
C ALA A 169 25.22 65.48 -1.39
N ASN A 170 26.35 64.88 -1.77
CA ASN A 170 27.57 65.60 -2.12
C ASN A 170 27.37 66.52 -3.35
N ALA A 171 26.59 66.09 -4.34
CA ALA A 171 26.28 66.91 -5.51
C ALA A 171 25.40 68.12 -5.15
N ALA A 172 24.49 68.00 -4.17
CA ALA A 172 23.68 69.11 -3.68
C ALA A 172 24.52 70.17 -2.93
N ASP A 173 25.39 69.78 -1.99
CA ASP A 173 26.29 70.72 -1.29
C ASP A 173 27.24 71.44 -2.26
N CYS A 174 27.65 70.80 -3.36
CA CYS A 174 28.41 71.45 -4.43
C CYS A 174 27.62 72.50 -5.22
N LEU A 175 26.29 72.36 -5.35
CA LEU A 175 25.42 73.33 -6.04
C LEU A 175 25.10 74.53 -5.13
N ASP A 176 24.74 74.29 -3.88
CA ASP A 176 24.40 75.34 -2.90
C ASP A 176 25.59 76.25 -2.54
N ARG A 177 26.83 75.80 -2.81
CA ARG A 177 28.07 76.58 -2.63
C ARG A 177 28.42 77.52 -3.78
N LEU A 178 27.71 77.48 -4.91
CA LEU A 178 27.99 78.38 -6.03
C LEU A 178 27.60 79.83 -5.66
N PRO A 179 28.51 80.81 -5.83
CA PRO A 179 28.19 82.19 -5.49
C PRO A 179 27.13 82.75 -6.44
N ALA A 180 26.11 83.41 -5.87
CA ALA A 180 25.14 84.18 -6.65
C ALA A 180 25.84 85.33 -7.38
N SER A 181 25.62 85.41 -8.70
CA SER A 181 26.20 86.39 -9.63
C SER A 181 25.35 87.66 -9.77
#